data_AF-X8I0R0-F1
#
_entry.id   AF-X8I0R0-F1
#
_cell.length_a   1.000
_cell.length_b   1.000
_cell.length_c   1.000
_cell.angle_alpha   90.00
_cell.angle_beta   90.00
_cell.angle_gamma   90.00
#
_symmetry.space_group_name_H-M   'P 1'
#
loop_
_entity.id
_entity.type
_entity.pdbx_description
1 polymer ?
#
loop_
_entity_poly.entity_id
_entity_poly.type
_entity_poly.pdbx_seq_one_letter_code
_entity_poly.pdbx_strand_id
1 'polypeptide(L)' 'MANIQNIDEQINKVIAEINRTYSKGVDFILADLSSVRAVENMGNFISFLPRCKAKITSSGTARYSSGMGINQKFYKL' A
#
# COMPACT_ATOMS: atom_id res chain seq x y z
N MET A 1 13.96 12.88 7.10
CA MET A 1 12.73 12.35 6.46
C MET A 1 11.67 12.17 7.54
N ALA A 2 10.41 12.51 7.25
CA ALA A 2 9.33 12.21 8.16
C ALA A 2 9.08 10.69 8.22
N ASN A 3 8.63 10.20 9.37
CA ASN A 3 8.23 8.81 9.54
C ASN A 3 6.71 8.69 9.50
N ILE A 4 6.23 7.57 8.98
CA ILE A 4 4.82 7.17 9.06
C ILE A 4 4.47 7.05 10.54
N GLN A 5 3.63 7.96 11.01
CA GLN A 5 3.00 7.88 12.32
C GLN A 5 1.79 6.93 12.22
N ASN A 6 1.63 6.06 13.23
CA ASN A 6 0.53 5.09 13.31
C ASN A 6 0.38 4.24 12.04
N ILE A 7 1.36 3.36 11.77
CA ILE A 7 1.39 2.48 10.59
C ILE A 7 0.06 1.76 10.37
N ASP A 8 -0.57 1.24 11.43
CA ASP A 8 -1.83 0.49 11.32
C ASP A 8 -3.01 1.38 10.86
N GLU A 9 -3.03 2.65 11.27
CA GLU A 9 -4.05 3.62 10.83
C GLU A 9 -3.89 3.92 9.33
N GLN A 10 -2.65 4.08 8.87
CA GLN A 10 -2.36 4.32 7.45
C GLN A 10 -2.70 3.11 6.58
N ILE A 11 -2.45 1.90 7.09
CA ILE A 11 -2.89 0.67 6.43
C ILE A 11 -4.41 0.64 6.32
N ASN A 12 -5.15 1.00 7.38
CA ASN A 12 -6.61 1.05 7.33
C ASN A 12 -7.15 2.05 6.30
N LYS A 13 -6.48 3.19 6.11
CA LYS A 13 -6.81 4.15 5.04
C LYS A 13 -6.66 3.53 3.64
N VAL A 14 -5.57 2.80 3.41
CA VAL A 14 -5.37 2.05 2.16
C VAL A 14 -6.50 1.04 1.93
N ILE A 15 -6.85 0.25 2.95
CA ILE A 15 -7.94 -0.73 2.84
C ILE A 15 -9.29 -0.06 2.55
N ALA A 16 -9.58 1.07 3.20
CA ALA A 16 -10.80 1.83 2.97
C ALA A 16 -10.86 2.40 1.53
N GLU A 17 -9.74 2.92 1.02
CA GLU A 17 -9.63 3.39 -0.36
C GLU A 17 -9.85 2.25 -1.35
N ILE A 18 -9.27 1.07 -1.11
CA ILE A 18 -9.47 -0.13 -1.94
C ILE A 18 -10.95 -0.50 -1.97
N ASN A 19 -11.58 -0.65 -0.81
CA ASN A 19 -12.99 -1.06 -0.70
C ASN A 19 -13.97 -0.06 -1.32
N ARG A 20 -13.60 1.23 -1.34
CA ARG A 20 -14.42 2.29 -1.95
C ARG A 20 -14.25 2.36 -3.47
N THR A 21 -13.05 2.08 -3.96
CA THR A 21 -12.66 2.35 -5.35
C THR A 21 -12.76 1.10 -6.23
N TYR A 22 -12.48 -0.07 -5.67
CA TYR A 22 -12.39 -1.34 -6.40
C TYR A 22 -13.41 -2.33 -5.86
N SER A 23 -14.16 -2.95 -6.78
CA SER A 23 -15.02 -4.09 -6.46
C SER A 23 -14.18 -5.33 -6.12
N LYS A 24 -14.73 -6.22 -5.30
CA LYS A 24 -14.10 -7.52 -4.99
C LYS A 24 -13.73 -8.26 -6.27
N GLY A 25 -12.45 -8.65 -6.39
CA GLY A 25 -11.93 -9.40 -7.52
C GLY A 25 -11.40 -8.56 -8.69
N VAL A 26 -11.44 -7.22 -8.59
CA VAL A 26 -10.79 -6.32 -9.56
C VAL A 26 -9.30 -6.20 -9.22
N ASP A 27 -8.46 -6.27 -10.26
CA ASP A 27 -7.03 -6.02 -10.11
C ASP A 27 -6.75 -4.51 -9.99
N PHE A 28 -5.91 -4.13 -9.02
CA PHE A 28 -5.44 -2.75 -8.87
C PHE A 28 -3.92 -2.67 -8.68
N ILE A 29 -3.36 -1.49 -8.94
CA ILE A 29 -1.94 -1.20 -8.71
C ILE A 29 -1.81 -0.47 -7.38
N LEU A 30 -1.13 -1.10 -6.42
CA LEU A 30 -0.98 -0.54 -5.07
C LEU A 30 -0.29 0.84 -5.05
N ALA A 31 0.55 1.15 -6.04
CA ALA A 31 1.25 2.43 -6.19
C ALA A 31 0.34 3.58 -6.63
N ASP A 32 -0.83 3.27 -7.19
CA ASP A 32 -1.76 4.26 -7.70
C ASP A 32 -2.72 4.76 -6.63
N LEU A 33 -2.78 4.07 -5.49
CA LEU A 33 -3.56 4.49 -4.34
C LEU A 33 -2.97 5.77 -3.74
N SER A 34 -3.83 6.77 -3.59
CA SER A 34 -3.46 8.06 -2.99
C SER A 34 -2.94 7.90 -1.56
N SER A 35 -3.53 6.96 -0.80
CA SER A 35 -3.09 6.63 0.57
C SER A 35 -1.69 6.02 0.61
N VAL A 36 -1.24 5.33 -0.45
CA VAL A 36 0.12 4.77 -0.53
C VAL A 36 1.11 5.84 -0.96
N ARG A 37 0.76 6.67 -1.97
CA ARG A 37 1.60 7.79 -2.42
C ARG A 37 1.85 8.83 -1.31
N ALA A 38 0.89 9.01 -0.40
CA ALA A 38 1.04 9.91 0.74
C ALA A 38 2.19 9.52 1.68
N VAL A 39 2.54 8.23 1.74
CA VAL A 39 3.56 7.69 2.66
C VAL A 39 4.81 7.17 1.96
N GLU A 40 4.86 7.16 0.62
CA GLU A 40 5.94 6.55 -0.16
C GLU A 40 7.32 7.15 0.09
N ASN A 41 7.39 8.44 0.45
CA ASN A 41 8.63 9.18 0.67
C ASN A 41 9.02 9.24 2.16
N MET A 42 8.34 8.48 3.02
CA MET A 42 8.63 8.43 4.46
C MET A 42 9.71 7.39 4.78
N GLY A 43 10.52 7.67 5.81
CA GLY A 43 11.74 6.91 6.11
C GLY A 43 11.51 5.44 6.49
N ASN A 44 10.33 5.11 7.01
CA ASN A 44 9.92 3.76 7.41
C ASN A 44 8.93 3.10 6.44
N PHE A 45 8.83 3.59 5.19
CA PHE A 45 7.96 2.97 4.17
C PHE A 45 8.27 1.49 3.92
N ILE A 46 9.54 1.10 4.03
CA ILE A 46 9.98 -0.30 3.92
C ILE A 46 9.34 -1.22 4.96
N SER A 47 8.97 -0.70 6.14
CA SER A 47 8.25 -1.44 7.18
C SER A 47 6.73 -1.41 6.98
N PHE A 48 6.21 -0.34 6.37
CA PHE A 48 4.79 -0.19 6.05
C PHE A 48 4.35 -1.13 4.93
N LEU A 49 5.10 -1.18 3.83
CA LEU A 49 4.68 -1.87 2.61
C LEU A 49 4.39 -3.37 2.82
N PRO A 50 5.24 -4.16 3.52
CA PRO A 50 4.96 -5.57 3.78
C PRO A 50 3.72 -5.78 4.65
N ARG A 51 3.53 -4.93 5.68
CA ARG A 51 2.36 -4.98 6.57
C ARG A 51 1.07 -4.65 5.83
N CYS A 52 1.11 -3.63 4.98
CA CYS A 52 -0.02 -3.24 4.13
C CYS A 52 -0.43 -4.39 3.20
N LYS A 53 0.54 -5.00 2.49
CA LYS A 53 0.34 -6.16 1.63
C LYS A 53 -0.30 -7.34 2.37
N ALA A 54 0.22 -7.68 3.56
CA ALA A 54 -0.33 -8.75 4.39
C ALA A 54 -1.79 -8.48 4.79
N LYS A 55 -2.11 -7.23 5.16
CA LYS A 55 -3.47 -6.84 5.53
C LYS A 55 -4.44 -6.94 4.35
N ILE A 56 -4.05 -6.44 3.17
CA ILE A 56 -4.85 -6.55 1.94
C ILE A 56 -5.18 -8.01 1.65
N THR A 57 -4.17 -8.89 1.62
CA THR A 57 -4.33 -10.33 1.39
C THR A 57 -5.26 -10.97 2.42
N SER A 58 -5.10 -10.66 3.72
CA SER A 58 -5.95 -11.22 4.79
C SER A 58 -7.40 -10.74 4.73
N SER A 59 -7.63 -9.54 4.20
CA SER A 59 -8.96 -8.91 4.15
C SER A 59 -9.81 -9.36 2.96
N GLY A 60 -9.21 -10.02 1.97
CA GLY A 60 -9.90 -10.47 0.74
C GLY A 60 -10.49 -9.33 -0.08
N THR A 61 -9.95 -8.11 0.06
CA THR A 61 -10.59 -6.87 -0.41
C THR A 61 -10.44 -6.60 -1.91
N ALA A 62 -9.43 -7.13 -2.57
CA ALA A 62 -9.29 -7.20 -4.02
C ALA A 62 -7.95 -7.88 -4.35
N ARG A 63 -7.71 -8.26 -5.62
CA ARG A 63 -6.41 -8.74 -6.05
C ARG A 63 -5.55 -7.53 -6.42
N TYR A 64 -4.29 -7.52 -6.04
CA TYR A 64 -3.39 -6.41 -6.39
C TYR A 64 -2.22 -6.91 -7.21
N SER A 65 -1.92 -6.18 -8.27
CA SER A 65 -0.67 -6.32 -8.99
C SER A 65 0.38 -5.46 -8.29
N SER A 66 1.52 -6.06 -7.94
CA SER A 66 2.72 -5.30 -7.62
C SER A 66 3.24 -4.71 -8.92
N GLY A 67 2.66 -3.59 -9.37
CA GLY A 67 3.17 -2.88 -10.54
C GLY A 67 4.68 -2.65 -10.39
N MET A 68 5.41 -2.70 -11.52
CA MET A 68 6.89 -2.69 -11.54
C MET A 68 7.56 -1.52 -10.78
N GLY A 69 6.82 -0.48 -10.37
CA GLY A 69 7.37 0.72 -9.71
C GLY A 69 7.56 0.65 -8.20
N ILE A 70 6.78 -0.12 -7.44
CA ILE A 70 6.81 -0.02 -5.95
C ILE A 70 8.11 -0.56 -5.38
N ASN A 71 8.63 -1.65 -5.95
CA ASN A 71 9.88 -2.24 -5.50
C ASN A 71 11.10 -1.51 -6.10
N GLN A 72 11.00 -0.89 -7.29
CA GLN A 72 12.18 -0.28 -7.94
C GLN A 72 12.81 0.89 -7.17
N LYS A 73 12.04 1.66 -6.39
CA LYS A 73 12.58 2.74 -5.53
C LYS A 73 13.44 2.22 -4.37
N PHE A 74 13.21 1.00 -3.89
CA PHE A 74 13.89 0.41 -2.72
C PHE A 74 14.96 -0.63 -3.09
N TYR A 75 14.98 -1.07 -4.35
CA TYR A 75 15.95 -2.03 -4.91
C TYR A 75 16.98 -1.36 -5.85
N LYS A 76 17.29 -0.08 -5.66
CA LYS A 76 18.57 0.45 -6.15
C LYS A 76 19.66 -0.01 -5.18
N LEU A 77 20.35 -1.07 -5.60
CA LEU A 77 21.67 -1.50 -5.11
C LEU A 77 22.63 -0.29 -5.03
#